data_AF-A0A9D1NP91-F1
#
_entry.id   AF-A0A9D1NP91-F1
#
_cell.length_a   1.000
_cell.length_b   1.000
_cell.length_c   1.000
_cell.angle_alpha   90.00
_cell.angle_beta   90.00
_cell.angle_gamma   90.00
#
_symmetry.space_group_name_H-M   'P 1'
#
loop_
_entity.id
_entity.type
_entity.pdbx_description
1 polymer ?
#
loop_
_entity_poly.entity_id
_entity_poly.type
_entity_poly.pdbx_seq_one_letter_code
_entity_poly.pdbx_strand_id
1 'polypeptide(L)' 'VLIATAHKDVDYAALAQSADLIVDTRNAMAAVPTKPGQVWKA' A
#
# COMPACT_ATOMS: atom_id res chain seq x y z
N VAL A 1 4.06 1.81 -6.78
CA VAL A 1 4.80 0.96 -5.83
C VAL A 1 4.21 -0.43 -5.82
N LEU A 2 5.03 -1.48 -5.81
CA LEU A 2 4.58 -2.88 -5.67
C LEU A 2 4.95 -3.41 -4.28
N ILE A 3 3.98 -3.93 -3.55
CA ILE A 3 4.21 -4.60 -2.26
C ILE A 3 4.24 -6.10 -2.51
N ALA A 4 5.45 -6.65 -2.66
CA ALA A 4 5.66 -8.08 -2.87
C ALA A 4 5.77 -8.89 -1.57
N THR A 5 6.07 -8.23 -0.45
CA THR A 5 6.15 -8.82 0.90
C THR A 5 5.67 -7.79 1.93
N ALA A 6 4.91 -8.23 2.94
CA ALA A 6 4.42 -7.37 4.02
C ALA A 6 5.41 -7.35 5.19
N HIS A 7 6.39 -6.46 5.15
CA HIS A 7 7.36 -6.30 6.23
C HIS A 7 6.77 -5.43 7.35
N LYS A 8 7.02 -5.81 8.61
CA LYS A 8 6.47 -5.10 9.78
C LYS A 8 7.03 -3.69 9.98
N ASP A 9 8.27 -3.48 9.53
CA ASP A 9 8.99 -2.22 9.76
C ASP A 9 8.77 -1.18 8.65
N VAL A 10 7.84 -1.44 7.72
CA VAL A 10 7.50 -0.49 6.66
C VAL A 10 6.36 0.41 7.11
N ASP A 11 6.58 1.72 7.03
CA ASP A 11 5.52 2.72 7.23
C ASP A 11 4.64 2.82 5.97
N TYR A 12 3.57 2.04 5.96
CA TYR A 12 2.60 2.03 4.86
C TYR A 12 1.76 3.31 4.79
N ALA A 13 1.64 4.07 5.88
CA ALA A 13 0.91 5.35 5.86
C ALA A 13 1.71 6.44 5.15
N ALA A 14 3.03 6.51 5.39
CA ALA A 14 3.91 7.37 4.63
C ALA A 14 3.92 6.98 3.14
N LEU A 15 3.94 5.67 2.85
CA LEU A 15 3.87 5.15 1.49
C LEU A 15 2.59 5.60 0.76
N ALA A 16 1.44 5.54 1.43
CA ALA A 16 0.16 5.99 0.88
C ALA A 16 0.13 7.49 0.55
N GLN A 17 0.92 8.30 1.25
CA GLN A 17 0.98 9.75 1.00
C GLN A 17 1.82 10.08 -0.24
N SER A 18 2.93 9.38 -0.44
CA SER A 18 3.89 9.68 -1.52
C SER A 18 3.60 8.98 -2.84
N ALA A 19 2.95 7.81 -2.81
CA ALA A 19 2.76 6.99 -4.01
C ALA A 19 1.43 7.29 -4.71
N ASP A 20 1.46 7.60 -6.00
CA ASP A 20 0.22 7.83 -6.76
C ASP A 20 -0.54 6.53 -7.10
N LEU A 21 0.17 5.41 -7.20
CA LEU A 21 -0.39 4.09 -7.49
C LEU A 21 0.35 3.01 -6.70
N ILE A 22 -0.40 2.14 -6.04
CA ILE A 22 0.11 1.03 -5.21
C ILE A 22 -0.55 -0.27 -5.67
N VAL A 23 0.26 -1.27 -6.00
CA VAL A 23 -0.18 -2.64 -6.22
C VAL A 23 0.18 -3.46 -5.00
N ASP A 24 -0.82 -3.97 -4.30
CA ASP A 24 -0.69 -4.66 -3.03
C ASP A 24 -1.13 -6.11 -3.16
N THR A 25 -0.15 -7.01 -3.35
CA THR A 25 -0.36 -8.46 -3.50
C THR A 25 -0.32 -9.21 -2.16
N ARG A 26 -0.14 -8.47 -1.06
CA ARG A 26 -0.03 -9.02 0.30
C ARG A 26 -1.09 -8.53 1.25
N ASN A 27 -1.98 -7.68 0.74
CA ASN A 27 -2.99 -6.99 1.50
C ASN A 27 -2.43 -6.16 2.67
N ALA A 28 -1.19 -5.65 2.55
CA ALA A 28 -0.53 -4.87 3.60
C ALA A 28 -1.21 -3.51 3.86
N MET A 29 -1.88 -2.94 2.84
CA MET A 29 -2.55 -1.64 2.93
C MET A 29 -3.97 -1.72 3.50
N ALA A 30 -4.43 -2.89 3.97
CA ALA A 30 -5.84 -3.10 4.34
C ALA A 30 -6.38 -2.14 5.42
N ALA A 31 -5.53 -1.76 6.37
CA ALA A 31 -5.88 -0.87 7.48
C ALA A 31 -5.40 0.58 7.27
N VAL A 32 -4.80 0.88 6.12
CA VAL A 32 -4.20 2.19 5.84
C VAL A 32 -5.19 3.03 5.04
N PRO A 33 -5.50 4.28 5.46
CA PRO A 33 -6.30 5.20 4.67
C PRO A 33 -5.62 5.53 3.34
N THR A 34 -6.30 5.28 2.23
CA THR A 34 -5.79 5.54 0.88
C THR A 34 -6.77 6.35 0.04
N LYS A 35 -6.27 7.02 -0.99
CA LYS A 35 -7.11 7.75 -1.96
C LYS A 35 -7.93 6.74 -2.80
N PRO A 36 -9.12 7.13 -3.29
CA PRO A 36 -9.91 6.27 -4.18
C PRO A 36 -9.10 5.84 -5.41
N GLY A 37 -9.09 4.53 -5.72
CA GLY A 37 -8.36 3.97 -6.87
C GLY A 37 -6.83 3.91 -6.74
N GLN A 38 -6.26 4.35 -5.62
CA GLN A 38 -4.82 4.38 -5.37
C GLN A 38 -4.24 2.97 -5.15
N VAL A 39 -5.01 2.07 -4.55
CA VAL A 39 -4.56 0.71 -4.22
C VAL A 39 -5.29 -0.31 -5.08
N TRP A 40 -4.50 -1.15 -5.75
CA TRP A 40 -4.96 -2.27 -6.54
C TRP A 40 -4.55 -3.55 -5.83
N LYS A 41 -5.54 -4.37 -5.49
CA LYS A 41 -5.36 -5.66 -4.81
C LYS A 41 -5.31 -6.76 -5.85
N ALA A 42 -4.41 -7.72 -5.68
CA ALA A 42 -4.28 -8.92 -6.50
C ALA A 42 -3.99 -10.13 -5.61
#